data_AF-A0A936QGP8-F1
#
_entry.id   AF-A0A936QGP8-F1
#
_cell.length_a   1.000
_cell.length_b   1.000
_cell.length_c   1.000
_cell.angle_alpha   90.00
_cell.angle_beta   90.00
_cell.angle_gamma   90.00
#
_symmetry.space_group_name_H-M   'P 1'
#
loop_
_entity.id
_entity.type
_entity.pdbx_description
1 polymer ?
#
loop_
_entity_poly.entity_id
_entity_poly.type
_entity_poly.pdbx_seq_one_letter_code
_entity_poly.pdbx_strand_id
1 'polypeptide(L)'
;MSLGDVGACNAAYRDAINQITASGALVVAAAGNEATAIGSPANCPGVLAVVGLRNAGTKVGYSSFGAEAGIAAPAGNCGTGKTCQYPFYSTYNAGTQGPAAHTYTTAADVEVGTSFSAPLAAGVAALMRSVNPALTPAKLVERIKAGATPFPANSSDTVKSCAVVKDAEECSCTTSTCGAGMLNALASVNLALRPVVLASVPATAAAGSTVTLDASRSAAASGRSLANFKWTTSAGSLANADQSKATLVVGATGTVSVSLVVTDDAGATDSLSANLIVYNGGTGSSSSSSSSSSSSSSSGGSSSSSSSSSSSGSGESSSSGGGGGGALDLGSVLALLGLAGLAYAARVRSRHAQ
;
A
#
# COMPACT_ATOMS: atom_id res chain seq x y z
N MET A 1 7.44 -8.41 3.91
CA MET A 1 8.87 -8.30 3.58
C MET A 1 9.57 -7.58 4.72
N SER A 2 10.09 -8.35 5.67
CA SER A 2 10.88 -7.83 6.80
C SER A 2 12.35 -7.78 6.40
N LEU A 3 12.60 -7.05 5.32
CA LEU A 3 13.90 -6.87 4.68
C LEU A 3 13.87 -5.55 3.91
N GLY A 4 15.05 -5.02 3.60
CA GLY A 4 15.18 -3.83 2.79
C GLY A 4 16.64 -3.45 2.58
N ASP A 5 16.83 -2.41 1.79
CA ASP A 5 18.11 -1.78 1.54
C ASP A 5 17.90 -0.26 1.38
N VAL A 6 18.97 0.50 1.58
CA VAL A 6 18.97 1.93 1.31
C VAL A 6 18.84 2.19 -0.20
N GLY A 7 18.16 3.29 -0.55
CA GLY A 7 18.07 3.75 -1.94
C GLY A 7 16.71 3.54 -2.62
N ALA A 8 16.65 4.05 -3.84
CA ALA A 8 15.40 4.21 -4.59
C ALA A 8 14.86 2.88 -5.15
N CYS A 9 13.53 2.79 -5.26
CA CYS A 9 12.87 1.66 -5.88
C CYS A 9 13.26 1.52 -7.37
N ASN A 10 14.06 0.49 -7.66
CA ASN A 10 14.55 0.23 -9.02
C ASN A 10 13.46 -0.39 -9.93
N ALA A 11 13.74 -0.49 -11.23
CA ALA A 11 12.80 -1.04 -12.22
C ALA A 11 12.40 -2.50 -11.91
N ALA A 12 13.35 -3.34 -11.49
CA ALA A 12 13.08 -4.74 -11.18
C ALA A 12 12.09 -4.90 -10.01
N TYR A 13 12.25 -4.12 -8.93
CA TYR A 13 11.29 -4.10 -7.83
C TYR A 13 9.92 -3.62 -8.30
N ARG A 14 9.86 -2.53 -9.06
CA ARG A 14 8.59 -1.99 -9.59
C ARG A 14 7.85 -3.03 -10.44
N ASP A 15 8.54 -3.70 -11.34
CA ASP A 15 7.94 -4.70 -12.22
C ASP A 15 7.44 -5.91 -11.44
N ALA A 16 8.22 -6.40 -10.47
CA ALA A 16 7.81 -7.50 -9.60
C ALA A 16 6.60 -7.14 -8.73
N ILE A 17 6.60 -5.96 -8.12
CA ILE A 17 5.50 -5.49 -7.27
C ILE A 17 4.22 -5.27 -8.09
N ASN A 18 4.35 -4.73 -9.31
CA ASN A 18 3.22 -4.59 -10.23
C ASN A 18 2.61 -5.97 -10.58
N GLN A 19 3.44 -6.99 -10.84
CA GLN A 19 2.96 -8.34 -11.11
C GLN A 19 2.26 -8.98 -9.89
N ILE A 20 2.82 -8.82 -8.70
CA ILE A 20 2.25 -9.33 -7.44
C ILE A 20 0.90 -8.67 -7.15
N THR A 21 0.84 -7.33 -7.26
CA THR A 21 -0.38 -6.57 -6.99
C THR A 21 -1.46 -6.80 -8.04
N ALA A 22 -1.10 -6.94 -9.32
CA ALA A 22 -2.02 -7.35 -10.39
C ALA A 22 -2.61 -8.75 -10.16
N SER A 23 -1.87 -9.64 -9.51
CA SER A 23 -2.35 -10.95 -9.08
C SER A 23 -3.29 -10.87 -7.85
N GLY A 24 -3.45 -9.69 -7.26
CA GLY A 24 -4.36 -9.42 -6.14
C GLY A 24 -3.76 -9.66 -4.76
N ALA A 25 -2.43 -9.75 -4.66
CA ALA A 25 -1.69 -9.85 -3.40
C ALA A 25 -1.15 -8.47 -2.99
N LEU A 26 -1.20 -8.18 -1.68
CA LEU A 26 -0.62 -6.97 -1.11
C LEU A 26 0.83 -7.24 -0.68
N VAL A 27 1.74 -6.34 -1.05
CA VAL A 27 3.10 -6.34 -0.51
C VAL A 27 3.16 -5.39 0.68
N VAL A 28 3.56 -5.91 1.85
CA VAL A 28 3.79 -5.13 3.07
C VAL A 28 5.28 -5.21 3.40
N ALA A 29 5.93 -4.08 3.65
CA ALA A 29 7.38 -4.03 3.88
C ALA A 29 7.76 -3.15 5.06
N ALA A 30 8.85 -3.54 5.73
CA ALA A 30 9.46 -2.78 6.82
C ALA A 30 10.09 -1.49 6.29
N ALA A 31 9.91 -0.36 7.00
CA ALA A 31 10.41 0.94 6.54
C ALA A 31 11.94 1.06 6.49
N GLY A 32 12.68 0.26 7.28
CA GLY A 32 14.13 0.35 7.45
C GLY A 32 14.53 0.73 8.88
N ASN A 33 15.79 0.47 9.24
CA ASN A 33 16.33 0.68 10.59
C ASN A 33 17.53 1.66 10.60
N GLU A 34 17.61 2.55 9.61
CA GLU A 34 18.74 3.45 9.38
C GLU A 34 18.49 4.86 9.93
N ALA A 35 17.31 5.12 10.51
CA ALA A 35 16.86 6.44 10.97
C ALA A 35 16.84 7.52 9.87
N THR A 36 16.67 7.11 8.61
CA THR A 36 16.71 7.99 7.43
C THR A 36 15.42 7.86 6.60
N ALA A 37 15.48 8.23 5.32
CA ALA A 37 14.40 8.04 4.37
C ALA A 37 14.09 6.55 4.13
N ILE A 38 12.83 6.25 3.80
CA ILE A 38 12.39 4.87 3.53
C ILE A 38 13.10 4.33 2.28
N GLY A 39 13.77 3.19 2.45
CA GLY A 39 14.49 2.47 1.40
C GLY A 39 13.61 1.47 0.63
N SER A 40 14.24 0.75 -0.29
CA SER A 40 13.57 -0.31 -1.06
C SER A 40 13.45 -1.59 -0.23
N PRO A 41 12.38 -2.40 -0.40
CA PRO A 41 11.26 -2.21 -1.31
C PRO A 41 10.12 -1.36 -0.71
N ALA A 42 10.25 -0.86 0.51
CA ALA A 42 9.15 -0.15 1.18
C ALA A 42 8.75 1.16 0.48
N ASN A 43 9.70 1.87 -0.14
CA ASN A 43 9.43 3.06 -0.94
C ASN A 43 8.85 2.78 -2.34
N CYS A 44 8.63 1.52 -2.70
CA CYS A 44 8.09 1.19 -4.02
C CYS A 44 6.58 1.46 -4.12
N PRO A 45 6.09 1.99 -5.26
CA PRO A 45 4.66 2.13 -5.51
C PRO A 45 3.93 0.79 -5.37
N GLY A 46 2.79 0.80 -4.68
CA GLY A 46 1.98 -0.41 -4.43
C GLY A 46 2.40 -1.22 -3.19
N VAL A 47 3.45 -0.81 -2.48
CA VAL A 47 3.87 -1.41 -1.20
C VAL A 47 3.26 -0.64 -0.03
N LEU A 48 2.76 -1.36 0.97
CA LEU A 48 2.42 -0.79 2.28
C LEU A 48 3.69 -0.74 3.15
N ALA A 49 4.37 0.42 3.15
CA ALA A 49 5.50 0.67 4.05
C ALA A 49 5.03 0.83 5.50
N VAL A 50 5.71 0.16 6.42
CA VAL A 50 5.36 0.15 7.85
C VAL A 50 6.48 0.76 8.68
N VAL A 51 6.22 1.95 9.23
CA VAL A 51 7.11 2.68 10.13
C VAL A 51 7.03 2.09 11.54
N GLY A 52 8.17 2.08 12.23
CA GLY A 52 8.32 1.53 13.57
C GLY A 52 8.01 2.53 14.68
N LEU A 53 7.22 2.10 15.65
CA LEU A 53 6.84 2.90 16.81
C LEU A 53 7.39 2.32 18.12
N ARG A 54 7.62 3.22 19.07
CA ARG A 54 7.73 2.90 20.50
C ARG A 54 6.34 2.60 21.07
N ASN A 55 6.31 2.04 22.27
CA ASN A 55 5.08 1.87 23.07
C ASN A 55 4.34 3.19 23.33
N ALA A 56 5.06 4.32 23.34
CA ALA A 56 4.50 5.66 23.50
C ALA A 56 3.83 6.22 22.23
N GLY A 57 3.87 5.51 21.10
CA GLY A 57 3.32 5.97 19.82
C GLY A 57 4.19 6.96 19.06
N THR A 58 5.39 7.29 19.57
CA THR A 58 6.44 8.03 18.87
C THR A 58 7.22 7.11 17.92
N LYS A 59 7.85 7.67 16.88
CA LYS A 59 8.76 6.92 16.01
C LYS A 59 9.92 6.39 16.85
N VAL A 60 10.21 5.09 16.76
CA VAL A 60 11.41 4.54 17.39
C VAL A 60 12.65 5.00 16.64
N GLY A 61 13.77 5.14 17.35
CA GLY A 61 14.93 5.87 16.82
C GLY A 61 15.52 5.37 15.54
N TYR A 62 15.77 4.07 15.48
CA TYR A 62 16.29 3.43 14.29
C TYR A 62 15.28 3.45 13.13
N SER A 63 13.97 3.61 13.35
CA SER A 63 13.02 3.49 12.24
C SER A 63 13.23 4.59 11.21
N SER A 64 13.39 4.17 9.95
CA SER A 64 13.29 5.03 8.78
C SER A 64 11.84 5.51 8.61
N PHE A 65 11.65 6.68 8.01
CA PHE A 65 10.36 7.37 7.92
C PHE A 65 10.33 8.33 6.72
N GLY A 66 9.16 8.79 6.31
CA GLY A 66 9.01 9.63 5.12
C GLY A 66 7.63 9.60 4.51
N ALA A 67 7.47 10.29 3.38
CA ALA A 67 6.19 10.43 2.68
C ALA A 67 5.66 9.10 2.12
N GLU A 68 6.55 8.14 1.90
CA GLU A 68 6.25 6.79 1.43
C GLU A 68 5.61 5.92 2.53
N ALA A 69 5.65 6.35 3.79
CA ALA A 69 5.05 5.63 4.90
C ALA A 69 3.54 5.45 4.69
N GLY A 70 3.08 4.20 4.75
CA GLY A 70 1.66 3.89 4.62
C GLY A 70 0.95 3.88 5.97
N ILE A 71 1.55 3.23 6.96
CA ILE A 71 1.04 3.04 8.31
C ILE A 71 2.21 2.92 9.29
N ALA A 72 1.98 3.10 10.59
CA ALA A 72 2.96 2.84 11.61
C ALA A 72 2.48 1.76 12.59
N ALA A 73 3.39 0.94 13.09
CA ALA A 73 3.08 -0.13 14.04
C ALA A 73 4.24 -0.30 15.04
N PRO A 74 4.03 -0.95 16.19
CA PRO A 74 5.10 -1.20 17.15
C PRO A 74 6.30 -1.90 16.51
N ALA A 75 7.51 -1.49 16.87
CA ALA A 75 8.78 -2.04 16.36
C ALA A 75 9.70 -2.56 17.47
N GLY A 76 9.28 -2.44 18.73
CA GLY A 76 10.09 -2.82 19.88
C GLY A 76 11.07 -1.69 20.23
N ASN A 77 11.28 -1.47 21.52
CA ASN A 77 12.17 -0.42 21.99
C ASN A 77 12.87 -0.89 23.26
N CYS A 78 14.14 -1.24 23.13
CA CYS A 78 14.98 -1.68 24.24
C CYS A 78 15.91 -0.53 24.62
N GLY A 79 15.89 -0.14 25.89
CA GLY A 79 16.82 0.86 26.40
C GLY A 79 18.25 0.32 26.46
N THR A 80 19.20 1.16 26.87
CA THR A 80 20.58 0.75 27.19
C THR A 80 20.59 -0.11 28.46
N GLY A 81 20.37 -1.40 28.28
CA GLY A 81 20.27 -2.41 29.32
C GLY A 81 19.66 -3.65 28.72
N LYS A 82 20.23 -4.83 28.97
CA LYS A 82 19.91 -6.07 28.24
C LYS A 82 18.44 -6.51 28.30
N THR A 83 17.64 -5.93 29.19
CA THR A 83 16.21 -6.21 29.30
C THR A 83 15.39 -5.17 28.55
N CYS A 84 14.73 -5.61 27.49
CA CYS A 84 13.75 -4.81 26.76
C CYS A 84 12.54 -4.54 27.65
N GLN A 85 12.17 -3.27 27.85
CA GLN A 85 11.00 -2.90 28.64
C GLN A 85 9.69 -3.29 27.93
N TYR A 86 9.71 -3.29 26.59
CA TYR A 86 8.59 -3.68 25.73
C TYR A 86 9.08 -4.64 24.63
N PRO A 87 9.40 -5.90 24.98
CA PRO A 87 9.89 -6.88 24.02
C PRO A 87 8.78 -7.40 23.13
N PHE A 88 9.14 -7.86 21.94
CA PHE A 88 8.32 -8.80 21.19
C PHE A 88 8.60 -10.22 21.63
N TYR A 89 7.55 -10.90 22.09
CA TYR A 89 7.58 -12.34 22.27
C TYR A 89 7.24 -13.01 20.95
N SER A 90 8.14 -13.83 20.44
CA SER A 90 8.00 -14.54 19.17
C SER A 90 8.59 -15.94 19.28
N THR A 91 8.20 -16.82 18.37
CA THR A 91 8.84 -18.12 18.18
C THR A 91 10.30 -17.93 17.77
N TYR A 92 11.20 -18.73 18.33
CA TYR A 92 12.63 -18.63 18.12
C TYR A 92 13.29 -20.02 17.97
N ASN A 93 14.47 -20.04 17.39
CA ASN A 93 15.30 -21.24 17.22
C ASN A 93 16.59 -21.06 18.03
N ALA A 94 16.86 -21.94 18.99
CA ALA A 94 18.01 -21.82 19.89
C ALA A 94 19.38 -22.09 19.24
N GLY A 95 19.41 -22.49 17.97
CA GLY A 95 20.64 -22.87 17.29
C GLY A 95 21.37 -21.66 16.70
N THR A 96 22.69 -21.64 16.86
CA THR A 96 23.55 -20.52 16.45
C THR A 96 24.04 -20.62 14.99
N GLN A 97 24.04 -21.83 14.43
CA GLN A 97 24.52 -22.11 13.07
C GLN A 97 23.60 -23.09 12.29
N GLY A 98 22.54 -23.59 12.92
CA GLY A 98 21.58 -24.52 12.32
C GLY A 98 20.32 -24.66 13.18
N PRO A 99 19.30 -25.39 12.70
CA PRO A 99 18.10 -25.64 13.51
C PRO A 99 18.43 -26.40 14.80
N ALA A 100 17.87 -25.98 15.91
CA ALA A 100 17.99 -26.64 17.21
C ALA A 100 16.62 -26.65 17.91
N ALA A 101 16.60 -26.69 19.25
CA ALA A 101 15.36 -26.65 20.00
C ALA A 101 14.53 -25.41 19.66
N HIS A 102 13.22 -25.60 19.48
CA HIS A 102 12.27 -24.51 19.42
C HIS A 102 12.20 -23.84 20.80
N THR A 103 12.08 -22.52 20.81
CA THR A 103 11.90 -21.74 22.03
C THR A 103 11.09 -20.50 21.70
N TYR A 104 10.90 -19.63 22.68
CA TYR A 104 10.35 -18.29 22.50
C TYR A 104 11.39 -17.27 22.94
N THR A 105 11.34 -16.10 22.33
CA THR A 105 12.09 -14.93 22.81
C THR A 105 11.58 -14.51 24.18
N THR A 106 12.42 -13.86 24.95
CA THR A 106 12.16 -13.38 26.30
C THR A 106 12.46 -11.89 26.37
N ALA A 107 12.22 -11.26 27.53
CA ALA A 107 12.60 -9.87 27.72
C ALA A 107 14.12 -9.62 27.65
N ALA A 108 14.94 -10.68 27.73
CA ALA A 108 16.40 -10.60 27.58
C ALA A 108 16.86 -10.68 26.11
N ASP A 109 15.96 -11.01 25.19
CA ASP A 109 16.25 -11.11 23.76
C ASP A 109 15.91 -9.78 23.08
N VAL A 110 16.90 -9.19 22.40
CA VAL A 110 16.76 -7.87 21.77
C VAL A 110 16.09 -8.02 20.40
N GLU A 111 14.77 -8.20 20.42
CA GLU A 111 13.93 -8.26 19.21
C GLU A 111 13.34 -6.90 18.89
N VAL A 112 14.13 -6.10 18.17
CA VAL A 112 13.75 -4.75 17.71
C VAL A 112 13.95 -4.62 16.23
N GLY A 113 13.12 -3.79 15.60
CA GLY A 113 13.23 -3.47 14.19
C GLY A 113 11.87 -3.29 13.53
N THR A 114 11.85 -2.50 12.46
CA THR A 114 10.68 -2.37 11.58
C THR A 114 10.28 -3.72 10.95
N SER A 115 11.21 -4.68 10.93
CA SER A 115 10.97 -6.10 10.65
C SER A 115 9.85 -6.74 11.48
N PHE A 116 9.59 -6.26 12.69
CA PHE A 116 8.49 -6.71 13.56
C PHE A 116 7.19 -5.94 13.31
N SER A 117 7.28 -4.71 12.80
CA SER A 117 6.11 -3.90 12.44
C SER A 117 5.43 -4.41 11.17
N ALA A 118 6.21 -4.77 10.15
CA ALA A 118 5.69 -5.29 8.88
C ALA A 118 4.75 -6.51 9.02
N PRO A 119 5.08 -7.58 9.78
CA PRO A 119 4.19 -8.72 9.95
C PRO A 119 2.92 -8.39 10.74
N LEU A 120 2.92 -7.40 11.63
CA LEU A 120 1.69 -6.95 12.30
C LEU A 120 0.69 -6.38 11.27
N ALA A 121 1.15 -5.50 10.38
CA ALA A 121 0.32 -4.95 9.31
C ALA A 121 -0.12 -6.03 8.30
N ALA A 122 0.76 -6.97 7.97
CA ALA A 122 0.42 -8.11 7.11
C ALA A 122 -0.65 -9.02 7.76
N GLY A 123 -0.56 -9.26 9.07
CA GLY A 123 -1.56 -10.02 9.83
C GLY A 123 -2.93 -9.33 9.84
N VAL A 124 -2.98 -8.01 10.04
CA VAL A 124 -4.22 -7.25 9.93
C VAL A 124 -4.82 -7.32 8.53
N ALA A 125 -4.00 -7.17 7.48
CA ALA A 125 -4.46 -7.33 6.10
C ALA A 125 -5.04 -8.73 5.83
N ALA A 126 -4.44 -9.78 6.40
CA ALA A 126 -4.94 -11.15 6.31
C ALA A 126 -6.29 -11.32 7.02
N LEU A 127 -6.45 -10.77 8.24
CA LEU A 127 -7.73 -10.77 8.96
C LEU A 127 -8.83 -10.06 8.14
N MET A 128 -8.52 -8.89 7.58
CA MET A 128 -9.46 -8.17 6.70
C MET A 128 -9.88 -9.01 5.50
N ARG A 129 -8.92 -9.68 4.84
CA ARG A 129 -9.18 -10.53 3.67
C ARG A 129 -9.99 -11.78 4.03
N SER A 130 -9.86 -12.28 5.26
CA SER A 130 -10.63 -13.44 5.75
C SER A 130 -12.12 -13.15 5.86
N VAL A 131 -12.49 -11.94 6.29
CA VAL A 131 -13.90 -11.51 6.39
C VAL A 131 -14.43 -10.94 5.08
N ASN A 132 -13.55 -10.49 4.18
CA ASN A 132 -13.93 -9.99 2.86
C ASN A 132 -12.91 -10.37 1.77
N PRO A 133 -13.11 -11.53 1.12
CA PRO A 133 -12.26 -12.04 0.03
C PRO A 133 -12.29 -11.20 -1.25
N ALA A 134 -13.10 -10.14 -1.34
CA ALA A 134 -13.16 -9.24 -2.50
C ALA A 134 -12.18 -8.04 -2.42
N LEU A 135 -11.66 -7.73 -1.23
CA LEU A 135 -10.70 -6.63 -0.99
C LEU A 135 -9.42 -6.64 -1.85
N THR A 136 -9.35 -5.82 -2.90
CA THR A 136 -8.11 -5.65 -3.68
C THR A 136 -6.96 -5.12 -2.79
N PRO A 137 -5.68 -5.27 -3.21
CA PRO A 137 -4.56 -4.69 -2.48
C PRO A 137 -4.72 -3.20 -2.19
N ALA A 138 -5.23 -2.44 -3.17
CA ALA A 138 -5.54 -1.03 -3.00
C ALA A 138 -6.61 -0.79 -1.93
N LYS A 139 -7.70 -1.56 -1.93
CA LYS A 139 -8.77 -1.46 -0.92
C LYS A 139 -8.33 -1.90 0.48
N LEU A 140 -7.41 -2.86 0.58
CA LEU A 140 -6.76 -3.22 1.84
C LEU A 140 -5.99 -2.02 2.41
N VAL A 141 -5.10 -1.42 1.60
CA VAL A 141 -4.33 -0.24 2.02
C VAL A 141 -5.24 0.93 2.39
N GLU A 142 -6.24 1.24 1.57
CA GLU A 142 -7.23 2.29 1.83
C GLU A 142 -7.90 2.10 3.19
N ARG A 143 -8.41 0.90 3.48
CA ARG A 143 -9.14 0.62 4.72
C ARG A 143 -8.23 0.50 5.95
N ILE A 144 -7.00 -0.01 5.79
CA ILE A 144 -6.00 0.01 6.87
C ILE A 144 -5.67 1.44 7.26
N LYS A 145 -5.45 2.32 6.26
CA LYS A 145 -5.14 3.74 6.50
C LYS A 145 -6.33 4.48 7.10
N ALA A 146 -7.54 4.23 6.61
CA ALA A 146 -8.77 4.85 7.14
C ALA A 146 -9.12 4.38 8.56
N GLY A 147 -8.75 3.14 8.92
CA GLY A 147 -8.95 2.58 10.26
C GLY A 147 -7.86 2.94 11.26
N ALA A 148 -6.80 3.67 10.84
CA ALA A 148 -5.67 3.96 11.70
C ALA A 148 -6.08 4.79 12.93
N THR A 149 -5.50 4.47 14.09
CA THR A 149 -5.63 5.31 15.28
C THR A 149 -4.70 6.52 15.14
N PRO A 150 -5.15 7.75 15.43
CA PRO A 150 -4.28 8.94 15.39
C PRO A 150 -3.05 8.78 16.28
N PHE A 151 -1.92 9.36 15.88
CA PHE A 151 -0.75 9.44 16.74
C PHE A 151 -1.07 10.23 18.01
N PRO A 152 -0.47 9.88 19.17
CA PRO A 152 -0.62 10.66 20.39
C PRO A 152 -0.20 12.11 20.16
N ALA A 153 -0.93 13.05 20.78
CA ALA A 153 -0.58 14.46 20.71
C ALA A 153 0.81 14.67 21.31
N ASN A 154 1.64 15.47 20.63
CA ASN A 154 2.94 15.81 21.16
C ASN A 154 2.78 16.76 22.34
N SER A 155 2.90 16.25 23.57
CA SER A 155 2.80 17.05 24.79
C SER A 155 4.17 17.33 25.43
N SER A 156 5.27 16.93 24.79
CA SER A 156 6.62 17.07 25.32
C SER A 156 7.47 17.99 24.46
N ASP A 157 8.07 19.01 25.06
CA ASP A 157 9.04 19.88 24.39
C ASP A 157 10.35 19.16 24.04
N THR A 158 10.63 18.02 24.69
CA THR A 158 11.85 17.23 24.47
C THR A 158 11.76 16.34 23.24
N VAL A 159 10.57 15.85 22.88
CA VAL A 159 10.37 15.04 21.68
C VAL A 159 9.92 15.95 20.54
N LYS A 160 10.82 16.23 19.60
CA LYS A 160 10.50 17.06 18.44
C LYS A 160 9.61 16.30 17.44
N SER A 161 8.88 17.05 16.62
CA SER A 161 8.06 16.47 15.56
C SER A 161 8.94 15.89 14.44
N CYS A 162 8.57 14.72 13.90
CA CYS A 162 9.26 14.14 12.74
C CYS A 162 9.18 15.03 11.49
N ALA A 163 8.26 16.01 11.45
CA ALA A 163 8.19 16.97 10.36
C ALA A 163 9.35 17.99 10.35
N VAL A 164 10.03 18.17 11.49
CA VAL A 164 11.13 19.15 11.64
C VAL A 164 12.50 18.48 11.76
N VAL A 165 12.57 17.25 12.29
CA VAL A 165 13.82 16.50 12.43
C VAL A 165 13.96 15.48 11.30
N LYS A 166 15.15 15.42 10.69
CA LYS A 166 15.44 14.50 9.58
C LYS A 166 16.25 13.27 10.00
N ASP A 167 17.03 13.36 11.08
CA ASP A 167 18.00 12.33 11.50
C ASP A 167 17.80 11.88 12.97
N ALA A 168 16.55 11.82 13.47
CA ALA A 168 16.30 11.69 14.91
C ALA A 168 16.06 10.26 15.43
N GLU A 169 16.75 9.95 16.54
CA GLU A 169 16.60 8.79 17.42
C GLU A 169 15.24 8.71 18.17
N GLU A 170 14.42 9.75 18.14
CA GLU A 170 13.00 9.68 18.50
C GLU A 170 12.32 10.94 17.99
N CYS A 171 11.10 10.79 17.45
CA CYS A 171 10.29 11.95 17.13
C CYS A 171 8.80 11.64 17.17
N SER A 172 7.99 12.69 17.37
CA SER A 172 6.54 12.61 17.35
C SER A 172 6.04 12.52 15.92
N CYS A 173 5.38 11.40 15.61
CA CYS A 173 4.91 11.07 14.27
C CYS A 173 3.81 12.03 13.79
N THR A 174 3.82 12.31 12.49
CA THR A 174 2.74 13.00 11.78
C THR A 174 2.22 12.13 10.64
N THR A 175 1.06 12.49 10.09
CA THR A 175 0.51 11.77 8.94
C THR A 175 1.32 11.92 7.66
N SER A 176 2.19 12.93 7.59
CA SER A 176 3.12 13.16 6.47
C SER A 176 4.45 12.41 6.59
N THR A 177 4.77 11.86 7.76
CA THR A 177 6.10 11.29 8.06
C THR A 177 6.04 9.82 8.46
N CYS A 178 4.98 9.40 9.16
CA CYS A 178 4.81 8.03 9.65
C CYS A 178 3.59 7.32 9.05
N GLY A 179 3.01 7.87 7.98
CA GLY A 179 1.81 7.32 7.34
C GLY A 179 0.53 7.65 8.10
N ALA A 180 -0.57 6.96 7.80
CA ALA A 180 -1.91 7.40 8.19
C ALA A 180 -2.19 7.45 9.71
N GLY A 181 -1.37 6.78 10.52
CA GLY A 181 -1.56 6.65 11.96
C GLY A 181 -0.99 5.33 12.47
N MET A 182 -1.35 4.99 13.70
CA MET A 182 -1.04 3.71 14.32
C MET A 182 -1.99 2.62 13.81
N LEU A 183 -1.44 1.48 13.42
CA LEU A 183 -2.18 0.31 12.96
C LEU A 183 -3.22 -0.11 14.00
N ASN A 184 -4.48 -0.21 13.59
CA ASN A 184 -5.59 -0.66 14.44
C ASN A 184 -6.32 -1.83 13.78
N ALA A 185 -6.14 -3.02 14.35
CA ALA A 185 -6.71 -4.25 13.81
C ALA A 185 -8.24 -4.24 13.79
N LEU A 186 -8.88 -3.85 14.90
CA LEU A 186 -10.34 -3.87 15.03
C LEU A 186 -11.00 -2.90 14.05
N ALA A 187 -10.54 -1.65 14.00
CA ALA A 187 -11.07 -0.65 13.09
C ALA A 187 -10.89 -1.07 11.62
N SER A 188 -9.71 -1.63 11.28
CA SER A 188 -9.43 -2.13 9.93
C SER A 188 -10.35 -3.28 9.53
N VAL A 189 -10.58 -4.25 10.43
CA VAL A 189 -11.48 -5.39 10.20
C VAL A 189 -12.94 -4.93 10.10
N ASN A 190 -13.39 -3.99 10.93
CA ASN A 190 -14.73 -3.42 10.82
C ASN A 190 -14.94 -2.71 9.47
N LEU A 191 -13.95 -1.99 8.98
CA LEU A 191 -13.99 -1.40 7.64
C LEU A 191 -13.95 -2.48 6.54
N ALA A 192 -13.27 -3.60 6.75
CA ALA A 192 -13.25 -4.73 5.81
C ALA A 192 -14.64 -5.35 5.60
N LEU A 193 -15.54 -5.27 6.58
CA LEU A 193 -16.91 -5.78 6.46
C LEU A 193 -17.79 -4.98 5.48
N ARG A 194 -17.41 -3.76 5.11
CA ARG A 194 -18.12 -2.96 4.09
C ARG A 194 -18.04 -3.67 2.72
N PRO A 195 -19.06 -3.53 1.84
CA PRO A 195 -18.99 -4.07 0.46
C PRO A 195 -17.79 -3.48 -0.29
N VAL A 196 -17.29 -4.14 -1.33
CA VAL A 196 -16.23 -3.61 -2.20
C VAL A 196 -16.84 -3.18 -3.52
N VAL A 197 -16.75 -1.89 -3.83
CA VAL A 197 -17.21 -1.35 -5.11
C VAL A 197 -16.16 -1.60 -6.19
N LEU A 198 -16.53 -2.36 -7.21
CA LEU A 198 -15.73 -2.59 -8.41
C LEU A 198 -16.57 -2.22 -9.62
N ALA A 199 -16.34 -1.01 -10.14
CA ALA A 199 -17.09 -0.43 -11.25
C ALA A 199 -16.19 -0.10 -12.43
N SER A 200 -16.70 -0.33 -13.64
CA SER A 200 -16.11 0.09 -14.91
C SER A 200 -16.87 1.31 -15.42
N VAL A 201 -16.16 2.44 -15.50
CA VAL A 201 -16.64 3.69 -16.11
C VAL A 201 -15.68 4.02 -17.25
N PRO A 202 -16.15 4.23 -18.49
CA PRO A 202 -15.27 4.63 -19.58
C PRO A 202 -14.50 5.91 -19.25
N ALA A 203 -13.24 6.00 -19.66
CA ALA A 203 -12.43 7.20 -19.44
C ALA A 203 -12.85 8.36 -20.36
N THR A 204 -13.36 8.03 -21.56
CA THR A 204 -13.79 9.00 -22.57
C THR A 204 -15.09 8.59 -23.24
N ALA A 205 -15.86 9.56 -23.73
CA ALA A 205 -17.06 9.34 -24.54
C ALA A 205 -17.32 10.52 -25.50
N ALA A 206 -17.94 10.25 -26.64
CA ALA A 206 -18.38 11.30 -27.55
C ALA A 206 -19.64 11.99 -27.01
N ALA A 207 -19.74 13.31 -27.13
CA ALA A 207 -20.94 14.07 -26.77
C ALA A 207 -22.20 13.49 -27.46
N GLY A 208 -23.30 13.36 -26.71
CA GLY A 208 -24.55 12.75 -27.18
C GLY A 208 -24.56 11.21 -27.26
N SER A 209 -23.43 10.54 -27.02
CA SER A 209 -23.40 9.06 -26.98
C SER A 209 -24.00 8.49 -25.69
N THR A 210 -24.34 7.20 -25.73
CA THR A 210 -24.74 6.45 -24.53
C THR A 210 -23.60 5.53 -24.12
N VAL A 211 -23.19 5.59 -22.86
CA VAL A 211 -22.18 4.70 -22.29
C VAL A 211 -22.78 3.78 -21.24
N THR A 212 -22.23 2.58 -21.12
CA THR A 212 -22.59 1.62 -20.07
C THR A 212 -21.67 1.77 -18.88
N LEU A 213 -22.25 1.84 -17.69
CA LEU A 213 -21.59 1.79 -16.40
C LEU A 213 -21.83 0.41 -15.80
N ASP A 214 -20.77 -0.31 -15.42
CA ASP A 214 -20.89 -1.70 -14.98
C ASP A 214 -20.22 -1.91 -13.62
N ALA A 215 -21.03 -2.15 -12.59
CA ALA A 215 -20.59 -2.49 -11.23
C ALA A 215 -20.92 -3.93 -10.83
N SER A 216 -21.22 -4.81 -11.79
CA SER A 216 -21.55 -6.22 -11.54
C SER A 216 -20.43 -7.01 -10.87
N ARG A 217 -19.20 -6.49 -10.87
CA ARG A 217 -18.04 -7.07 -10.16
C ARG A 217 -17.97 -6.67 -8.69
N SER A 218 -18.83 -5.77 -8.21
CA SER A 218 -18.89 -5.41 -6.79
C SER A 218 -19.31 -6.62 -5.96
N ALA A 219 -18.85 -6.68 -4.72
CA ALA A 219 -19.10 -7.83 -3.86
C ALA A 219 -19.30 -7.43 -2.40
N ALA A 220 -20.17 -8.14 -1.71
CA ALA A 220 -20.34 -8.01 -0.26
C ALA A 220 -19.22 -8.76 0.49
N ALA A 221 -19.09 -8.50 1.79
CA ALA A 221 -18.26 -9.31 2.67
C ALA A 221 -18.81 -10.75 2.81
N SER A 222 -17.99 -11.66 3.33
CA SER A 222 -18.41 -13.06 3.56
C SER A 222 -19.65 -13.12 4.44
N GLY A 223 -20.67 -13.87 4.00
CA GLY A 223 -21.93 -14.01 4.73
C GLY A 223 -22.90 -12.82 4.58
N ARG A 224 -22.62 -11.88 3.67
CA ARG A 224 -23.50 -10.74 3.34
C ARG A 224 -23.90 -10.76 1.87
N SER A 225 -24.90 -9.95 1.54
CA SER A 225 -25.39 -9.74 0.18
C SER A 225 -25.46 -8.24 -0.17
N LEU A 226 -25.34 -7.91 -1.46
CA LEU A 226 -25.51 -6.53 -1.92
C LEU A 226 -27.01 -6.21 -2.00
N ALA A 227 -27.43 -5.11 -1.42
CA ALA A 227 -28.82 -4.71 -1.32
C ALA A 227 -29.21 -3.59 -2.28
N ASN A 228 -28.31 -2.62 -2.53
CA ASN A 228 -28.63 -1.45 -3.35
C ASN A 228 -27.43 -0.91 -4.12
N PHE A 229 -27.68 -0.38 -5.32
CA PHE A 229 -26.74 0.41 -6.11
C PHE A 229 -27.32 1.81 -6.28
N LYS A 230 -26.48 2.85 -6.24
CA LYS A 230 -26.93 4.22 -6.48
C LYS A 230 -25.90 4.97 -7.31
N TRP A 231 -26.14 5.03 -8.60
CA TRP A 231 -25.38 5.83 -9.54
C TRP A 231 -25.84 7.28 -9.50
N THR A 232 -24.88 8.20 -9.52
CA THR A 232 -25.11 9.64 -9.67
C THR A 232 -24.13 10.20 -10.69
N THR A 233 -24.52 11.30 -11.34
CA THR A 233 -23.68 11.98 -12.32
C THR A 233 -23.77 13.50 -12.13
N SER A 234 -22.68 14.22 -12.39
CA SER A 234 -22.68 15.68 -12.37
C SER A 234 -23.37 16.29 -13.59
N ALA A 235 -23.47 15.55 -14.70
CA ALA A 235 -24.12 15.96 -15.94
C ALA A 235 -24.57 14.75 -16.77
N GLY A 236 -25.46 14.98 -17.74
CA GLY A 236 -26.07 13.91 -18.53
C GLY A 236 -27.27 13.28 -17.84
N SER A 237 -27.77 12.17 -18.38
CA SER A 237 -28.96 11.47 -17.87
C SER A 237 -28.69 9.99 -17.66
N LEU A 238 -29.03 9.48 -16.48
CA LEU A 238 -28.86 8.08 -16.11
C LEU A 238 -30.17 7.31 -16.29
N ALA A 239 -30.06 6.08 -16.79
CA ALA A 239 -31.12 5.06 -16.71
C ALA A 239 -30.60 3.83 -15.94
N ASN A 240 -31.51 3.16 -15.22
CA ASN A 240 -31.20 2.03 -14.34
C ASN A 240 -30.15 2.38 -13.26
N ALA A 241 -30.22 3.61 -12.73
CA ALA A 241 -29.27 4.14 -11.76
C ALA A 241 -29.28 3.41 -10.40
N ASP A 242 -30.27 2.57 -10.17
CA ASP A 242 -30.47 1.71 -9.00
C ASP A 242 -29.96 0.27 -9.20
N GLN A 243 -29.46 -0.05 -10.39
CA GLN A 243 -29.03 -1.40 -10.77
C GLN A 243 -27.50 -1.53 -10.81
N SER A 244 -27.00 -2.77 -10.80
CA SER A 244 -25.57 -3.06 -10.95
C SER A 244 -25.00 -2.62 -12.30
N LYS A 245 -25.87 -2.44 -13.31
CA LYS A 245 -25.53 -1.86 -14.62
C LYS A 245 -26.46 -0.69 -14.91
N ALA A 246 -25.88 0.46 -15.19
CA ALA A 246 -26.60 1.67 -15.57
C ALA A 246 -26.14 2.15 -16.95
N THR A 247 -26.96 2.96 -17.61
CA THR A 247 -26.54 3.67 -18.83
C THR A 247 -26.54 5.16 -18.58
N LEU A 248 -25.52 5.84 -19.11
CA LEU A 248 -25.38 7.29 -19.04
C LEU A 248 -25.41 7.85 -20.46
N VAL A 249 -26.39 8.70 -20.75
CA VAL A 249 -26.39 9.53 -21.94
C VAL A 249 -25.55 10.77 -21.62
N VAL A 250 -24.41 10.91 -22.30
CA VAL A 250 -23.51 12.03 -22.06
C VAL A 250 -23.99 13.27 -22.80
N GLY A 251 -23.94 14.40 -22.11
CA GLY A 251 -24.36 15.70 -22.65
C GLY A 251 -23.27 16.37 -23.48
N ALA A 252 -23.07 17.67 -23.23
CA ALA A 252 -22.05 18.48 -23.87
C ALA A 252 -20.62 18.04 -23.49
N THR A 253 -19.64 18.58 -24.24
CA THR A 253 -18.22 18.36 -23.99
C THR A 253 -17.79 18.89 -22.62
N GLY A 254 -16.76 18.27 -22.05
CA GLY A 254 -16.24 18.60 -20.72
C GLY A 254 -16.01 17.36 -19.87
N THR A 255 -15.80 17.56 -18.57
CA THR A 255 -15.59 16.46 -17.63
C THR A 255 -16.88 16.17 -16.87
N VAL A 256 -17.33 14.91 -16.93
CA VAL A 256 -18.49 14.41 -16.18
C VAL A 256 -17.99 13.56 -15.03
N SER A 257 -18.37 13.89 -13.80
CA SER A 257 -18.10 13.05 -12.64
C SER A 257 -19.24 12.07 -12.44
N VAL A 258 -18.90 10.78 -12.43
CA VAL A 258 -19.82 9.67 -12.16
C VAL A 258 -19.47 9.09 -10.80
N SER A 259 -20.46 8.96 -9.92
CA SER A 259 -20.28 8.33 -8.62
C SER A 259 -21.23 7.15 -8.44
N LEU A 260 -20.79 6.17 -7.67
CA LEU A 260 -21.56 5.00 -7.28
C LEU A 260 -21.45 4.83 -5.77
N VAL A 261 -22.59 4.60 -5.12
CA VAL A 261 -22.66 4.06 -3.77
C VAL A 261 -23.28 2.67 -3.84
N VAL A 262 -22.64 1.69 -3.22
CA VAL A 262 -23.18 0.33 -3.05
C VAL A 262 -23.42 0.10 -1.57
N THR A 263 -24.58 -0.47 -1.25
CA THR A 263 -25.00 -0.80 0.12
C THR A 263 -25.22 -2.30 0.24
N ASP A 264 -24.74 -2.91 1.33
CA ASP A 264 -25.02 -4.31 1.66
C ASP A 264 -26.30 -4.46 2.52
N ASP A 265 -26.72 -5.70 2.75
CA ASP A 265 -27.88 -6.07 3.58
C ASP A 265 -27.75 -5.69 5.07
N ALA A 266 -26.55 -5.38 5.53
CA ALA A 266 -26.29 -4.84 6.87
C ALA A 266 -26.31 -3.30 6.91
N GLY A 267 -26.60 -2.64 5.78
CA GLY A 267 -26.62 -1.19 5.66
C GLY A 267 -25.23 -0.54 5.55
N ALA A 268 -24.16 -1.33 5.47
CA ALA A 268 -22.82 -0.82 5.26
C ALA A 268 -22.62 -0.42 3.79
N THR A 269 -21.88 0.67 3.57
CA THR A 269 -21.73 1.25 2.24
C THR A 269 -20.27 1.33 1.81
N ASP A 270 -20.00 1.27 0.53
CA ASP A 270 -18.73 1.69 -0.07
C ASP A 270 -19.05 2.48 -1.36
N SER A 271 -18.10 3.32 -1.79
CA SER A 271 -18.32 4.22 -2.90
C SER A 271 -17.12 4.32 -3.83
N LEU A 272 -17.41 4.77 -5.05
CA LEU A 272 -16.44 5.05 -6.08
C LEU A 272 -16.85 6.32 -6.83
N SER A 273 -15.87 7.14 -7.21
CA SER A 273 -16.05 8.26 -8.13
C SER A 273 -15.04 8.15 -9.25
N ALA A 274 -15.49 8.38 -10.48
CA ALA A 274 -14.68 8.37 -11.69
C ALA A 274 -15.02 9.57 -12.57
N ASN A 275 -14.03 10.03 -13.34
CA ASN A 275 -14.21 11.12 -14.29
C ASN A 275 -14.27 10.54 -15.71
N LEU A 276 -15.28 10.98 -16.45
CA LEU A 276 -15.49 10.69 -17.87
C LEU A 276 -15.23 11.97 -18.67
N ILE A 277 -14.29 11.93 -19.60
CA ILE A 277 -13.97 13.06 -20.47
C ILE A 277 -14.83 12.97 -21.72
N VAL A 278 -15.72 13.94 -21.89
CA VAL A 278 -16.62 14.04 -23.04
C VAL A 278 -15.98 14.92 -24.11
N TYR A 279 -15.72 14.33 -25.27
CA TYR A 279 -15.13 15.01 -26.43
C TYR A 279 -16.16 15.23 -27.52
N ASN A 280 -15.87 16.14 -28.44
CA ASN A 280 -16.76 16.41 -29.57
C ASN A 280 -16.69 15.24 -30.55
N GLY A 281 -17.73 14.42 -30.60
CA GLY A 281 -17.87 13.38 -31.61
C GLY A 281 -18.40 13.99 -32.89
N GLY A 282 -17.55 14.66 -33.67
CA GLY A 282 -17.95 15.07 -35.01
C GLY A 282 -18.39 13.84 -35.81
N THR A 283 -19.59 13.86 -36.40
CA THR A 283 -19.99 12.91 -37.44
C THR A 283 -19.09 13.13 -38.67
N GLY A 284 -17.92 12.50 -38.68
CA GLY A 284 -17.01 12.56 -39.81
C GLY A 284 -17.44 11.55 -40.88
N SER A 285 -18.04 12.04 -41.96
CA SER A 285 -17.83 11.41 -43.26
C SER A 285 -16.34 11.37 -43.54
N SER A 286 -15.87 10.21 -43.99
CA SER A 286 -14.49 9.93 -44.36
C SER A 286 -13.96 10.95 -45.37
N SER A 287 -12.84 11.58 -45.05
CA SER A 287 -11.94 12.12 -46.08
C SER A 287 -10.50 11.98 -45.59
N SER A 288 -9.82 11.03 -46.21
CA SER A 288 -8.37 10.92 -46.26
C SER A 288 -7.73 12.19 -46.80
N SER A 289 -6.75 12.73 -46.08
CA SER A 289 -5.71 13.58 -46.67
C SER A 289 -4.38 13.34 -45.97
N SER A 290 -3.44 12.88 -46.79
CA SER A 290 -2.02 12.71 -46.58
C SER A 290 -1.26 14.03 -46.79
N SER A 291 -0.32 14.36 -45.89
CA SER A 291 0.91 15.14 -46.15
C SER A 291 1.64 15.38 -44.81
N SER A 292 2.77 14.71 -44.54
CA SER A 292 4.16 15.04 -44.91
C SER A 292 4.79 16.22 -44.14
N SER A 293 5.69 15.84 -43.21
CA SER A 293 7.01 16.41 -42.89
C SER A 293 7.20 17.91 -42.58
N SER A 294 7.82 18.20 -41.43
CA SER A 294 9.13 18.86 -41.40
C SER A 294 9.77 18.80 -40.01
N SER A 295 10.99 18.28 -39.97
CA SER A 295 11.97 18.31 -38.89
C SER A 295 12.64 19.69 -38.77
N SER A 296 12.92 20.13 -37.54
CA SER A 296 14.00 21.08 -37.27
C SER A 296 14.63 20.82 -35.91
N SER A 297 15.87 20.35 -35.97
CA SER A 297 16.84 20.23 -34.89
C SER A 297 17.36 21.60 -34.46
N SER A 298 17.57 21.81 -33.16
CA SER A 298 18.51 22.80 -32.65
C SER A 298 19.22 22.29 -31.40
N SER A 299 20.51 22.05 -31.59
CA SER A 299 21.54 21.78 -30.61
C SER A 299 21.94 23.05 -29.86
N GLY A 300 22.25 22.93 -28.57
CA GLY A 300 22.93 23.96 -27.80
C GLY A 300 23.53 23.35 -26.53
N GLY A 301 24.82 23.02 -26.59
CA GLY A 301 25.59 22.63 -25.41
C GLY A 301 26.21 23.86 -24.73
N SER A 302 26.50 23.74 -23.44
CA SER A 302 27.73 24.24 -22.82
C SER A 302 27.89 23.71 -21.40
N SER A 303 29.12 23.36 -21.11
CA SER A 303 29.73 22.75 -19.93
C SER A 303 29.97 23.72 -18.78
N SER A 304 30.01 23.19 -17.54
CA SER A 304 30.91 23.68 -16.48
C SER A 304 31.19 22.57 -15.46
N SER A 305 32.38 22.63 -14.89
CA SER A 305 33.09 21.60 -14.14
C SER A 305 33.58 22.13 -12.79
N SER A 306 33.48 21.32 -11.74
CA SER A 306 34.31 21.30 -10.51
C SER A 306 33.61 20.38 -9.47
N SER A 307 34.22 19.77 -8.45
CA SER A 307 35.46 19.02 -8.21
C SER A 307 35.51 18.79 -6.68
N SER A 308 35.78 17.54 -6.23
CA SER A 308 36.17 17.12 -4.85
C SER A 308 35.14 17.31 -3.72
N SER A 309 34.99 16.44 -2.72
CA SER A 309 36.03 15.75 -1.94
C SER A 309 35.49 14.54 -1.16
N SER A 310 36.37 13.57 -0.97
CA SER A 310 36.27 12.41 -0.08
C SER A 310 36.56 12.81 1.38
N SER A 311 35.83 12.24 2.34
CA SER A 311 36.33 12.07 3.70
C SER A 311 35.84 10.75 4.32
N SER A 312 36.82 9.97 4.71
CA SER A 312 36.77 8.78 5.55
C SER A 312 36.38 9.12 6.99
N GLY A 313 35.45 8.36 7.56
CA GLY A 313 35.10 8.39 8.98
C GLY A 313 34.97 6.96 9.50
N SER A 314 35.87 6.62 10.41
CA SER A 314 36.05 5.34 11.10
C SER A 314 34.83 4.90 11.90
N GLY A 315 34.53 3.60 11.84
CA GLY A 315 33.42 2.98 12.55
C GLY A 315 33.72 2.58 13.99
N GLU A 316 32.67 2.54 14.78
CA GLU A 316 32.56 1.73 15.99
C GLU A 316 31.33 0.83 15.83
N SER A 317 31.58 -0.47 15.84
CA SER A 317 30.61 -1.55 15.63
C SER A 317 29.89 -1.89 16.94
N SER A 318 28.57 -1.71 16.99
CA SER A 318 27.70 -2.36 17.96
C SER A 318 26.89 -3.45 17.25
N SER A 319 27.08 -4.70 17.68
CA SER A 319 26.48 -5.88 17.06
C SER A 319 24.95 -5.85 17.22
N SER A 320 24.23 -5.57 16.13
CA SER A 320 22.80 -5.81 16.05
C SER A 320 22.56 -7.32 15.91
N GLY A 321 21.74 -7.87 16.81
CA GLY A 321 21.29 -9.26 16.73
C GLY A 321 20.57 -9.47 15.41
N GLY A 322 21.14 -10.32 14.55
CA GLY A 322 20.60 -10.66 13.25
C GLY A 322 19.29 -11.45 13.39
N GLY A 323 18.16 -10.76 13.29
CA GLY A 323 16.89 -11.37 12.93
C GLY A 323 16.96 -11.85 11.48
N GLY A 324 16.72 -13.15 11.27
CA GLY A 324 16.99 -13.88 10.03
C GLY A 324 16.40 -13.28 8.76
N GLY A 325 17.18 -12.43 8.09
CA GLY A 325 17.07 -12.17 6.66
C GLY A 325 17.82 -13.25 5.91
N GLY A 326 17.21 -14.42 5.71
CA GLY A 326 17.74 -15.41 4.78
C GLY A 326 17.80 -14.79 3.39
N ALA A 327 18.98 -14.80 2.76
CA ALA A 327 19.09 -14.49 1.34
C ALA A 327 18.11 -15.37 0.56
N LEU A 328 17.37 -14.78 -0.38
CA LEU A 328 16.48 -15.52 -1.25
C LEU A 328 17.33 -16.34 -2.22
N ASP A 329 17.61 -17.59 -1.86
CA ASP A 329 18.05 -18.59 -2.82
C ASP A 329 16.93 -18.84 -3.85
N LEU A 330 17.29 -19.33 -5.04
CA LEU A 330 16.37 -19.64 -6.14
C LEU A 330 15.16 -20.48 -5.67
N GLY A 331 15.35 -21.35 -4.68
CA GLY A 331 14.28 -22.14 -4.06
C GLY A 331 13.18 -21.31 -3.39
N SER A 332 13.53 -20.21 -2.74
CA SER A 332 12.57 -19.30 -2.08
C SER A 332 11.77 -18.48 -3.09
N VAL A 333 12.41 -18.10 -4.20
CA VAL A 333 11.74 -17.44 -5.33
C VAL A 333 10.78 -18.41 -6.03
N LEU A 334 11.18 -19.66 -6.22
CA LEU A 334 10.34 -20.72 -6.77
C LEU A 334 9.15 -21.06 -5.85
N ALA A 335 9.33 -21.00 -4.52
CA ALA A 335 8.24 -21.21 -3.56
C ALA A 335 7.20 -20.06 -3.62
N LEU A 336 7.64 -18.81 -3.77
CA LEU A 336 6.75 -17.66 -3.97
C LEU A 336 5.98 -17.74 -5.29
N LEU A 337 6.65 -18.16 -6.37
CA LEU A 337 5.99 -18.43 -7.66
C LEU A 337 5.01 -19.62 -7.58
N GLY A 338 5.35 -20.66 -6.80
CA GLY A 338 4.48 -21.80 -6.55
C GLY A 338 3.21 -21.43 -5.77
N LEU A 339 3.33 -20.56 -4.76
CA LEU A 339 2.18 -20.03 -4.01
C LEU A 339 1.30 -19.13 -4.89
N ALA A 340 1.89 -18.31 -5.76
CA ALA A 340 1.14 -17.53 -6.76
C ALA A 340 0.42 -18.44 -7.77
N GLY A 341 1.07 -19.54 -8.20
CA GLY A 341 0.49 -20.55 -9.07
C GLY A 341 -0.68 -21.31 -8.43
N LEU A 342 -0.57 -21.69 -7.15
CA LEU A 342 -1.65 -22.33 -6.39
C LEU A 342 -2.85 -21.38 -6.18
N ALA A 343 -2.59 -20.10 -5.89
CA ALA A 343 -3.64 -19.09 -5.78
C ALA A 343 -4.35 -18.84 -7.11
N TYR A 344 -3.60 -18.87 -8.23
CA TYR A 344 -4.16 -18.79 -9.57
C TYR A 344 -5.01 -20.04 -9.91
N ALA A 345 -4.51 -21.25 -9.63
CA ALA A 345 -5.23 -22.49 -9.87
C ALA A 345 -6.52 -22.61 -9.04
N ALA A 346 -6.51 -22.13 -7.79
CA ALA A 346 -7.70 -22.08 -6.94
C ALA A 346 -8.77 -21.13 -7.52
N ARG A 347 -8.37 -19.98 -8.09
CA ARG A 347 -9.28 -19.06 -8.78
C ARG A 347 -9.82 -19.60 -10.10
N VAL A 348 -9.04 -20.37 -10.84
CA VAL A 348 -9.52 -21.02 -12.08
C VAL A 348 -10.54 -22.11 -11.76
N ARG A 349 -10.29 -22.91 -10.72
CA ARG A 349 -11.26 -23.93 -10.26
C ARG A 349 -12.57 -23.33 -9.76
N SER A 350 -12.54 -22.19 -9.07
CA SER A 350 -13.78 -21.53 -8.61
C SER A 350 -14.62 -20.94 -9.75
N ARG A 351 -14.01 -20.65 -10.92
CA ARG A 351 -14.72 -20.15 -12.11
C ARG A 351 -15.39 -21.24 -12.94
N HIS A 352 -14.97 -22.49 -12.79
CA HIS A 352 -15.61 -23.64 -13.45
C HIS A 352 -16.67 -24.34 -12.59
N ALA A 353 -16.84 -23.89 -11.34
CA ALA A 353 -17.84 -24.41 -10.41
C ALA A 353 -19.05 -23.46 -10.24
N GLN A 354 -19.18 -22.43 -11.08
CA GLN A 354 -20.32 -21.51 -11.16
C GLN A 354 -20.90 -21.50 -12.57
#